data_AF-A0A7K3YYL8-F1
#
_entry.id   AF-A0A7K3YYL8-F1
#
_cell.length_a   1.000
_cell.length_b   1.000
_cell.length_c   1.000
_cell.angle_alpha   90.00
_cell.angle_beta   90.00
_cell.angle_gamma   90.00
#
_symmetry.space_group_name_H-M   'P 1'
#
loop_
_entity.id
_entity.type
_entity.pdbx_description
1 polymer ?
#
loop_
_entity_poly.entity_id
_entity_poly.type
_entity_poly.pdbx_seq_one_letter_code
_entity_poly.pdbx_strand_id
1 'polypeptide(L)'
;PVMPDIDPSLFRKYVAYAKRNCFPMVSDPAKEALVSYYLKLRGIAEPNKPVPVTARQLEALVRLAEASARIRLSDTIDTSDAERVIHIVDACLRQIAYDAKTGTFDIDKVVTGISKEKRDIVRVIKDAIRDIGGDSRRASMEQVVEAVSAKGFTRDKVREGIDMLLRHGEAMEPRSGIIQLI
;
A
#
# COMPACT_ATOMS: atom_id res chain seq x y z
N PRO A 1 11.28 -36.40 -6.56
CA PRO A 1 11.66 -35.82 -5.25
C PRO A 1 12.99 -35.07 -5.37
N VAL A 2 12.99 -33.75 -5.16
CA VAL A 2 14.24 -32.96 -5.15
C VAL A 2 14.96 -33.27 -3.84
N MET A 3 16.13 -33.91 -3.90
CA MET A 3 16.96 -34.11 -2.72
C MET A 3 17.75 -32.82 -2.48
N PRO A 4 17.65 -32.19 -1.29
CA PRO A 4 18.41 -30.98 -0.99
C PRO A 4 19.90 -31.31 -0.85
N ASP A 5 20.76 -30.42 -1.33
CA ASP A 5 22.22 -30.56 -1.24
C ASP A 5 22.73 -30.55 0.22
N ILE A 6 21.94 -29.98 1.13
CA ILE A 6 22.24 -29.89 2.56
C ILE A 6 21.38 -30.90 3.32
N ASP A 7 22.03 -31.74 4.12
CA ASP A 7 21.34 -32.66 5.02
C ASP A 7 20.38 -31.90 5.96
N PRO A 8 19.09 -32.31 6.05
CA PRO A 8 18.11 -31.63 6.89
C PRO A 8 18.47 -31.58 8.38
N SER A 9 19.23 -32.55 8.90
CA SER A 9 19.69 -32.56 10.29
C SER A 9 20.78 -31.51 10.50
N LEU A 10 21.73 -31.41 9.55
CA LEU A 10 22.76 -30.38 9.55
C LEU A 10 22.14 -28.98 9.48
N PHE A 11 21.20 -28.73 8.57
CA PHE A 11 20.54 -27.42 8.45
C PHE A 11 19.81 -27.02 9.74
N ARG A 12 19.11 -27.96 10.40
CA ARG A 12 18.47 -27.71 11.70
C ARG A 12 19.48 -27.32 12.78
N LYS A 13 20.62 -28.01 12.85
CA LYS A 13 21.71 -27.68 13.79
C LYS A 13 22.30 -26.30 13.50
N TYR A 14 22.48 -25.97 12.21
CA TYR A 14 22.98 -24.66 11.77
C TYR A 14 22.06 -23.52 12.21
N VAL A 15 20.76 -23.62 11.95
CA VAL A 15 19.77 -22.62 12.39
C VAL A 15 19.74 -22.49 13.92
N ALA A 16 19.82 -23.61 14.65
CA ALA A 16 19.86 -23.59 16.11
C ALA A 16 21.13 -22.90 16.64
N TYR A 17 22.28 -23.16 16.03
CA TYR A 17 23.54 -22.52 16.38
C TYR A 17 23.49 -21.00 16.12
N ALA A 18 23.05 -20.58 14.94
CA ALA A 18 22.91 -19.17 14.57
C ALA A 18 22.00 -18.39 15.53
N LYS A 19 20.89 -19.00 15.97
CA LYS A 19 19.97 -18.39 16.94
C LYS A 19 20.56 -18.23 18.34
N ARG A 20 21.40 -19.17 18.77
CA ARG A 20 21.95 -19.20 20.14
C ARG A 20 23.22 -18.38 20.31
N ASN A 21 24.02 -18.23 19.26
CA ASN A 21 25.38 -17.71 19.37
C ASN A 21 25.62 -16.39 18.67
N CYS A 22 24.81 -16.00 17.68
CA CYS A 22 25.06 -14.79 16.90
C CYS A 22 24.06 -13.69 17.28
N PHE A 23 24.56 -12.53 17.70
CA PHE A 23 23.74 -11.40 18.15
C PHE A 23 24.16 -10.14 17.39
N PRO A 24 23.78 -10.04 16.10
CA PRO A 24 24.34 -9.03 15.23
C PRO A 24 23.94 -7.62 15.63
N MET A 25 24.93 -6.73 15.64
CA MET A 25 24.75 -5.29 15.86
C MET A 25 24.76 -4.54 14.54
N VAL A 26 23.94 -3.49 14.41
CA VAL A 26 23.87 -2.72 13.15
C VAL A 26 25.13 -1.88 12.96
N SER A 27 25.76 -2.01 11.79
CA SER A 27 26.84 -1.09 11.39
C SER A 27 26.25 0.26 10.97
N ASP A 28 27.02 1.34 11.12
CA ASP A 28 26.64 2.68 10.66
C ASP A 28 26.23 2.73 9.18
N PRO A 29 26.97 2.13 8.21
CA PRO A 29 26.56 2.16 6.82
C PRO A 29 25.27 1.36 6.56
N ALA A 30 25.06 0.23 7.25
CA ALA A 30 23.80 -0.52 7.15
C ALA A 30 22.62 0.29 7.71
N LYS A 31 22.81 0.98 8.84
CA LYS A 31 21.82 1.86 9.45
C LYS A 31 21.42 2.99 8.50
N GLU A 32 22.39 3.65 7.87
CA GLU A 32 22.13 4.72 6.90
C GLU A 32 21.31 4.21 5.71
N ALA A 33 21.64 3.04 5.16
CA ALA A 33 20.91 2.42 4.07
C ALA A 33 19.44 2.13 4.44
N LEU A 34 19.21 1.51 5.61
CA LEU A 34 17.86 1.17 6.09
C LEU A 34 17.01 2.41 6.37
N VAL A 35 17.58 3.44 7.00
CA VAL A 35 16.89 4.72 7.27
C VAL A 35 16.56 5.44 5.98
N SER A 36 17.51 5.49 5.04
CA SER A 36 17.32 6.14 3.74
C SER A 36 16.20 5.48 2.95
N TYR A 37 16.14 4.14 2.94
CA TYR A 37 15.05 3.41 2.29
C TYR A 37 13.70 3.67 2.97
N TYR A 38 13.65 3.63 4.30
CA TYR A 38 12.44 3.96 5.07
C TYR A 38 11.94 5.38 4.77
N LEU A 39 12.82 6.38 4.72
CA LEU A 39 12.45 7.76 4.38
C LEU A 39 11.95 7.88 2.94
N LYS A 40 12.53 7.14 2.00
CA LYS A 40 12.02 7.06 0.61
C LYS A 40 10.61 6.47 0.58
N LEU A 41 10.38 5.34 1.26
CA LEU A 41 9.04 4.75 1.39
C LEU A 41 8.04 5.74 2.01
N ARG A 42 8.46 6.45 3.06
CA ARG A 42 7.64 7.46 3.74
C ARG A 42 7.34 8.66 2.86
N GLY A 43 8.30 9.12 2.04
CA GLY A 43 8.11 10.23 1.10
C GLY A 43 7.16 9.87 -0.04
N ILE A 44 7.12 8.59 -0.45
CA ILE A 44 6.12 8.08 -1.40
C ILE A 44 4.73 8.01 -0.76
N ALA A 45 4.64 7.90 0.57
CA ALA A 45 3.41 7.91 1.35
C ALA A 45 2.94 9.34 1.68
N GLU A 46 2.43 10.07 0.68
CA GLU A 46 1.79 11.38 0.90
C GLU A 46 0.65 11.35 1.94
N PRO A 47 0.34 12.49 2.62
CA PRO A 47 -0.64 12.56 3.71
C PRO A 47 -2.08 12.10 3.35
N ASN A 48 -2.41 11.98 2.06
CA ASN A 48 -3.70 11.47 1.58
C ASN A 48 -3.67 9.96 1.25
N LYS A 49 -2.65 9.21 1.70
CA LYS A 49 -2.53 7.77 1.46
C LYS A 49 -3.00 6.94 2.68
N PRO A 50 -3.71 5.83 2.42
CA PRO A 50 -4.46 5.06 3.43
C PRO A 50 -3.60 4.17 4.35
N VAL A 51 -2.35 3.84 3.98
CA VAL A 51 -1.40 3.16 4.90
C VAL A 51 -0.26 4.10 5.25
N PRO A 52 -0.18 4.56 6.51
CA PRO A 52 0.97 5.32 6.95
C PRO A 52 2.18 4.40 7.01
N VAL A 53 3.28 4.82 6.39
CA VAL A 53 4.62 4.27 6.66
C VAL A 53 4.95 4.69 8.10
N THR A 54 4.80 3.73 9.03
CA THR A 54 5.01 3.95 10.47
C THR A 54 6.40 3.49 10.90
N ALA A 55 6.86 3.96 12.06
CA ALA A 55 8.13 3.53 12.65
C ALA A 55 8.24 2.00 12.81
N ARG A 56 7.12 1.27 12.90
CA ARG A 56 7.09 -0.20 12.91
C ARG A 56 7.71 -0.82 11.65
N GLN A 57 7.61 -0.16 10.50
CA GLN A 57 8.21 -0.66 9.25
C GLN A 57 9.74 -0.56 9.29
N LEU A 58 10.29 0.50 9.89
CA LEU A 58 11.73 0.59 10.12
C LEU A 58 12.21 -0.52 11.05
N GLU A 59 11.47 -0.80 12.13
CA GLU A 59 11.78 -1.91 13.04
C GLU A 59 11.74 -3.27 12.31
N ALA A 60 10.76 -3.49 11.44
CA ALA A 60 10.67 -4.71 10.63
C ALA A 60 11.88 -4.87 9.68
N LEU A 61 12.32 -3.78 9.04
CA LEU A 61 13.51 -3.77 8.19
C LEU A 61 14.77 -4.16 8.97
N VAL A 62 14.95 -3.60 10.18
CA VAL A 62 16.08 -3.93 11.05
C VAL A 62 16.04 -5.40 11.46
N ARG A 63 14.90 -5.92 11.89
CA ARG A 63 14.74 -7.35 12.28
C ARG A 63 15.05 -8.31 11.13
N LEU A 64 14.66 -7.96 9.91
CA LEU A 64 15.00 -8.75 8.71
C LEU A 64 16.50 -8.70 8.42
N ALA A 65 17.15 -7.55 8.62
CA ALA A 65 18.59 -7.39 8.40
C ALA A 65 19.40 -8.16 9.46
N GLU A 66 18.94 -8.15 10.72
CA GLU A 66 19.48 -9.01 11.78
C GLU A 66 19.37 -10.49 11.43
N ALA A 67 18.22 -10.94 10.90
CA ALA A 67 18.05 -12.32 10.47
C ALA A 67 19.00 -12.70 9.32
N SER A 68 19.23 -11.78 8.38
CA SER A 68 20.19 -11.92 7.28
C SER A 68 21.64 -12.03 7.78
N ALA A 69 22.06 -11.19 8.74
CA ALA A 69 23.38 -11.29 9.33
C ALA A 69 23.55 -12.60 10.14
N ARG A 70 22.50 -12.97 10.89
CA ARG A 70 22.49 -14.17 11.74
C ARG A 70 22.64 -15.45 10.95
N ILE A 71 22.01 -15.60 9.78
CA ILE A 71 22.14 -16.81 8.96
C ILE A 71 23.55 -16.97 8.36
N ARG A 72 24.32 -15.89 8.28
CA ARG A 72 25.75 -15.90 7.91
C ARG A 72 26.68 -16.12 9.11
N LEU A 73 26.13 -16.28 10.31
CA LEU A 73 26.88 -16.36 11.57
C LEU A 73 27.70 -15.09 11.86
N SER A 74 27.21 -13.94 11.39
CA SER A 74 27.83 -12.64 11.65
C SER A 74 27.31 -12.01 12.94
N ASP A 75 28.20 -11.34 13.67
CA ASP A 75 27.88 -10.48 14.81
C ASP A 75 27.71 -9.01 14.39
N THR A 76 27.71 -8.72 13.08
CA THR A 76 27.47 -7.39 12.54
C THR A 76 26.51 -7.44 11.35
N ILE A 77 25.56 -6.52 11.31
CA ILE A 77 24.71 -6.27 10.15
C ILE A 77 25.49 -5.36 9.20
N ASP A 78 25.85 -5.91 8.05
CA ASP A 78 26.61 -5.21 7.02
C ASP A 78 25.67 -4.57 5.99
N THR A 79 26.19 -3.66 5.18
CA THR A 79 25.44 -3.04 4.08
C THR A 79 24.79 -4.07 3.17
N SER A 80 25.46 -5.20 2.92
CA SER A 80 24.93 -6.29 2.09
C SER A 80 23.65 -6.93 2.65
N ASP A 81 23.46 -6.95 3.98
CA ASP A 81 22.22 -7.43 4.59
C ASP A 81 21.10 -6.43 4.41
N ALA A 82 21.42 -5.14 4.61
CA ALA A 82 20.46 -4.06 4.39
C ALA A 82 19.98 -4.05 2.93
N GLU A 83 20.89 -4.14 1.97
CA GLU A 83 20.58 -4.22 0.54
C GLU A 83 19.71 -5.44 0.20
N ARG A 84 20.05 -6.63 0.75
CA ARG A 84 19.27 -7.85 0.55
C ARG A 84 17.84 -7.69 1.06
N VAL A 85 17.68 -7.14 2.26
CA VAL A 85 16.36 -6.90 2.86
C VAL A 85 15.57 -5.86 2.08
N ILE A 86 16.21 -4.75 1.69
CA ILE A 86 15.60 -3.72 0.86
C ILE A 86 15.12 -4.34 -0.45
N HIS A 87 15.93 -5.17 -1.10
CA HIS A 87 15.55 -5.85 -2.33
C HIS A 87 14.34 -6.77 -2.15
N ILE A 88 14.32 -7.58 -1.08
CA ILE A 88 13.19 -8.48 -0.77
C ILE A 88 11.92 -7.67 -0.53
N VAL A 89 12.00 -6.64 0.32
CA VAL A 89 10.84 -5.81 0.66
C VAL A 89 10.34 -5.05 -0.56
N ASP A 90 11.23 -4.48 -1.36
CA ASP A 90 10.89 -3.81 -2.61
C ASP A 90 10.22 -4.79 -3.59
N ALA A 91 10.78 -5.98 -3.78
CA ALA A 91 10.18 -7.01 -4.63
C ALA A 91 8.78 -7.43 -4.15
N CYS A 92 8.59 -7.63 -2.85
CA CYS A 92 7.28 -7.92 -2.27
C CYS A 92 6.29 -6.77 -2.52
N LEU A 93 6.71 -5.53 -2.26
CA LEU A 93 5.87 -4.37 -2.51
C LEU A 93 5.51 -4.23 -4.00
N ARG A 94 6.45 -4.51 -4.92
CA ARG A 94 6.21 -4.48 -6.37
C ARG A 94 5.25 -5.58 -6.83
N GLN A 95 5.40 -6.80 -6.35
CA GLN A 95 4.50 -7.91 -6.70
C GLN A 95 3.06 -7.61 -6.31
N ILE A 96 2.89 -6.87 -5.22
CA ILE A 96 1.57 -6.50 -4.73
C ILE A 96 1.09 -5.22 -5.46
N ALA A 97 1.99 -4.28 -5.80
CA ALA A 97 1.67 -2.97 -6.38
C ALA A 97 1.69 -2.88 -7.93
N TYR A 98 2.02 -3.95 -8.66
CA TYR A 98 2.11 -3.96 -10.13
C TYR A 98 0.79 -4.37 -10.78
N ASP A 99 0.12 -3.44 -11.46
CA ASP A 99 -1.04 -3.72 -12.31
C ASP A 99 -0.60 -4.00 -13.75
N ALA A 100 -0.65 -5.27 -14.15
CA ALA A 100 -0.27 -5.73 -15.49
C ALA A 100 -1.12 -5.11 -16.63
N LYS A 101 -2.26 -4.48 -16.32
CA LYS A 101 -3.11 -3.81 -17.33
C LYS A 101 -2.71 -2.35 -17.60
N THR A 102 -2.11 -1.66 -16.63
CA THR A 102 -1.78 -0.23 -16.75
C THR A 102 -0.27 0.04 -16.83
N GLY A 103 0.57 -0.94 -16.48
CA GLY A 103 2.03 -0.79 -16.53
C GLY A 103 2.58 0.21 -15.51
N THR A 104 1.78 0.61 -14.52
CA THR A 104 2.12 1.61 -13.50
C THR A 104 2.17 0.97 -12.11
N PHE A 105 3.15 1.41 -11.30
CA PHE A 105 3.24 1.06 -9.88
C PHE A 105 2.16 1.81 -9.10
N ASP A 106 1.06 1.13 -8.77
CA ASP A 106 -0.09 1.75 -8.11
C ASP A 106 -0.31 1.11 -6.72
N ILE A 107 0.60 1.47 -5.80
CA ILE A 107 0.57 1.09 -4.37
C ILE A 107 -0.79 1.40 -3.72
N ASP A 108 -1.56 2.33 -4.30
CA ASP A 108 -2.89 2.73 -3.84
C ASP A 108 -3.95 1.62 -3.97
N LYS A 109 -3.85 0.74 -4.97
CA LYS A 109 -4.83 -0.34 -5.22
C LYS A 109 -4.77 -1.45 -4.16
N VAL A 110 -3.57 -1.67 -3.61
CA VAL A 110 -3.23 -2.72 -2.65
C VAL A 110 -3.88 -2.50 -1.29
N VAL A 111 -3.94 -1.23 -0.88
CA VAL A 111 -4.25 -0.89 0.51
C VAL A 111 -5.73 -0.57 0.70
N THR A 112 -6.40 0.01 -0.30
CA THR A 112 -7.83 0.38 -0.20
C THR A 112 -8.76 -0.38 -1.13
N GLY A 113 -8.23 -1.09 -2.13
CA GLY A 113 -9.03 -1.62 -3.22
C GLY A 113 -9.49 -0.57 -4.24
N ILE A 114 -9.04 0.70 -4.14
CA ILE A 114 -9.53 1.82 -4.97
C ILE A 114 -8.36 2.58 -5.62
N SER A 115 -8.33 2.63 -6.96
CA SER A 115 -7.33 3.39 -7.74
C SER A 115 -7.44 4.91 -7.50
N LYS A 116 -6.35 5.68 -7.73
CA LYS A 116 -6.35 7.16 -7.64
C LYS A 116 -7.47 7.80 -8.46
N GLU A 117 -7.65 7.36 -9.71
CA GLU A 117 -8.73 7.86 -10.59
C GLU A 117 -10.12 7.64 -9.96
N LYS A 118 -10.34 6.48 -9.33
CA LYS A 118 -11.58 6.16 -8.60
C LYS A 118 -11.75 6.98 -7.31
N ARG A 119 -10.68 7.41 -6.65
CA ARG A 119 -10.79 8.33 -5.51
C ARG A 119 -11.12 9.75 -5.96
N ASP A 120 -10.45 10.22 -7.01
CA ASP A 120 -10.69 11.54 -7.57
C ASP A 120 -12.14 11.67 -8.07
N ILE A 121 -12.66 10.66 -8.76
CA ILE A 121 -14.06 10.67 -9.21
C ILE A 121 -15.04 10.65 -8.05
N VAL A 122 -14.80 9.85 -7.00
CA VAL A 122 -15.67 9.81 -5.80
C VAL A 122 -15.67 11.15 -5.07
N ARG A 123 -14.51 11.80 -4.92
CA ARG A 123 -14.44 13.15 -4.33
C ARG A 123 -15.25 14.15 -5.16
N VAL A 124 -15.05 14.16 -6.48
CA VAL A 124 -15.74 15.08 -7.38
C VAL A 124 -17.25 14.82 -7.40
N ILE A 125 -17.69 13.57 -7.29
CA ILE A 125 -19.11 13.20 -7.13
C ILE A 125 -19.67 13.77 -5.83
N LYS A 126 -18.98 13.59 -4.69
CA LYS A 126 -19.44 14.12 -3.40
C LYS A 126 -19.56 15.65 -3.42
N ASP A 127 -18.58 16.32 -4.02
CA ASP A 127 -18.60 17.78 -4.14
C ASP A 127 -19.76 18.23 -5.04
N ALA A 128 -19.98 17.56 -6.18
CA ALA A 128 -21.13 17.85 -7.05
C ALA A 128 -22.49 17.65 -6.32
N ILE A 129 -22.63 16.61 -5.50
CA ILE A 129 -23.86 16.40 -4.72
C ILE A 129 -24.05 17.51 -3.67
N ARG A 130 -22.98 18.00 -3.04
CA ARG A 130 -23.06 19.14 -2.11
C ARG A 130 -23.40 20.44 -2.83
N ASP A 131 -22.79 20.70 -3.98
CA ASP A 131 -23.02 21.91 -4.77
C ASP A 131 -24.47 21.97 -5.30
N ILE A 132 -25.00 20.86 -5.79
CA ILE A 132 -26.37 20.77 -6.32
C ILE A 132 -27.41 20.72 -5.19
N GLY A 133 -27.13 19.94 -4.15
CA GLY A 133 -28.10 19.67 -3.08
C GLY A 133 -28.10 20.68 -1.93
N GLY A 134 -27.12 21.59 -1.87
CA GLY A 134 -26.96 22.57 -0.80
C GLY A 134 -27.06 21.92 0.58
N ASP A 135 -27.82 22.55 1.49
CA ASP A 135 -28.02 22.07 2.86
C ASP A 135 -28.74 20.71 2.93
N SER A 136 -29.55 20.39 1.92
CA SER A 136 -30.30 19.13 1.89
C SER A 136 -29.43 17.93 1.50
N ARG A 137 -28.23 18.16 0.94
CA ARG A 137 -27.32 17.16 0.38
C ARG A 137 -28.01 16.17 -0.59
N ARG A 138 -29.11 16.59 -1.20
CA ARG A 138 -29.93 15.81 -2.14
C ARG A 138 -29.76 16.35 -3.54
N ALA A 139 -29.32 15.52 -4.47
CA ALA A 139 -29.13 15.92 -5.85
C ALA A 139 -29.78 14.92 -6.80
N SER A 140 -30.23 15.40 -7.97
CA SER A 140 -30.63 14.49 -9.06
C SER A 140 -29.42 13.75 -9.58
N MET A 141 -29.54 12.43 -9.74
CA MET A 141 -28.48 11.58 -10.27
C MET A 141 -28.07 12.03 -11.68
N GLU A 142 -29.01 12.49 -12.50
CA GLU A 142 -28.71 13.00 -13.85
C GLU A 142 -27.88 14.30 -13.80
N GLN A 143 -28.23 15.21 -12.91
CA GLN A 143 -27.50 16.47 -12.72
C GLN A 143 -26.08 16.23 -12.20
N VAL A 144 -25.91 15.28 -11.26
CA VAL A 144 -24.60 14.87 -10.77
C VAL A 144 -23.77 14.25 -11.89
N VAL A 145 -24.37 13.35 -12.69
CA VAL A 145 -23.67 12.73 -13.82
C VAL A 145 -23.22 13.78 -14.83
N GLU A 146 -24.06 14.76 -15.15
CA GLU A 146 -23.73 15.84 -16.07
C GLU A 146 -22.63 16.76 -15.52
N ALA A 147 -22.74 17.21 -14.26
CA ALA A 147 -21.77 18.09 -13.62
C ALA A 147 -20.38 17.43 -13.48
N VAL A 148 -20.34 16.14 -13.16
CA VAL A 148 -19.07 15.40 -13.05
C VAL A 148 -18.52 15.06 -14.44
N SER A 149 -19.38 14.79 -15.43
CA SER A 149 -18.92 14.55 -16.80
C SER A 149 -18.32 15.80 -17.44
N ALA A 150 -18.86 16.97 -17.16
CA ALA A 150 -18.31 18.25 -17.60
C ALA A 150 -16.89 18.52 -17.07
N LYS A 151 -16.49 17.86 -15.96
CA LYS A 151 -15.14 17.92 -15.38
C LYS A 151 -14.16 16.91 -16.00
N GLY A 152 -14.56 16.21 -17.07
CA GLY A 152 -13.68 15.33 -17.86
C GLY A 152 -13.78 13.83 -17.53
N PHE A 153 -14.76 13.42 -16.72
CA PHE A 153 -15.00 12.01 -16.42
C PHE A 153 -16.04 11.40 -17.37
N THR A 154 -15.86 10.15 -17.78
CA THR A 154 -16.87 9.43 -18.58
C THR A 154 -18.09 9.08 -17.73
N ARG A 155 -19.30 9.19 -18.30
CA ARG A 155 -20.57 8.88 -17.62
C ARG A 155 -20.59 7.50 -16.95
N ASP A 156 -19.99 6.49 -17.57
CA ASP A 156 -19.94 5.12 -17.01
C ASP A 156 -19.13 5.06 -15.71
N LYS A 157 -17.95 5.69 -15.69
CA LYS A 157 -17.13 5.79 -14.46
C LYS A 157 -17.86 6.56 -13.37
N VAL A 158 -18.61 7.61 -13.72
CA VAL A 158 -19.38 8.39 -12.74
C VAL A 158 -20.48 7.53 -12.11
N ARG A 159 -21.20 6.74 -12.92
CA ARG A 159 -22.22 5.80 -12.42
C ARG A 159 -21.61 4.72 -11.53
N GLU A 160 -20.46 4.17 -11.90
CA GLU A 160 -19.73 3.21 -11.06
C GLU A 160 -19.32 3.84 -9.72
N GLY A 161 -18.87 5.10 -9.72
CA GLY A 161 -18.54 5.83 -8.50
C GLY A 161 -19.75 6.12 -7.61
N ILE A 162 -20.91 6.39 -8.20
CA ILE A 162 -22.17 6.56 -7.46
C ILE A 162 -22.63 5.24 -6.84
N ASP A 163 -22.63 4.15 -7.60
CA ASP A 163 -22.99 2.82 -7.09
C ASP A 163 -22.08 2.40 -5.93
N MET A 164 -20.80 2.77 -6.00
CA MET A 164 -19.85 2.56 -4.92
C MET A 164 -20.23 3.32 -3.64
N LEU A 165 -20.64 4.59 -3.74
CA LEU A 165 -21.10 5.38 -2.59
C LEU A 165 -22.35 4.77 -1.92
N LEU A 166 -23.26 4.24 -2.73
CA LEU A 166 -24.46 3.55 -2.25
C LEU A 166 -24.09 2.24 -1.53
N ARG A 167 -23.20 1.43 -2.12
CA ARG A 167 -22.76 0.15 -1.52
C ARG A 167 -22.01 0.33 -0.21
N HIS A 168 -21.20 1.37 -0.08
CA HIS A 168 -20.44 1.66 1.13
C HIS A 168 -21.27 2.41 2.20
N GLY A 169 -22.52 2.76 1.90
CA GLY A 169 -23.40 3.48 2.84
C GLY A 169 -22.99 4.93 3.08
N GLU A 170 -22.22 5.52 2.16
CA GLU A 170 -21.84 6.94 2.20
C GLU A 170 -22.88 7.83 1.51
N ALA A 171 -23.73 7.23 0.68
CA ALA A 171 -24.90 7.85 0.08
C ALA A 171 -26.09 6.87 0.13
N MET A 172 -27.30 7.40 0.00
CA MET A 172 -28.52 6.63 -0.17
C MET A 172 -29.38 7.20 -1.29
N GLU A 173 -30.24 6.37 -1.86
CA GLU A 173 -31.23 6.75 -2.87
C GLU A 173 -32.63 6.75 -2.24
N PRO A 174 -33.07 7.86 -1.62
CA PRO A 174 -34.39 7.92 -0.97
C PRO A 174 -35.57 7.85 -1.95
N ARG A 175 -35.35 8.25 -3.20
CA ARG A 175 -36.30 8.13 -4.32
C ARG A 175 -35.52 7.81 -5.59
N SER A 176 -36.13 7.05 -6.50
CA SER A 176 -35.51 6.69 -7.77
C SER A 176 -34.99 7.95 -8.49
N GLY A 177 -33.70 7.96 -8.82
CA GLY A 177 -33.03 9.07 -9.50
C GLY A 177 -32.59 10.23 -8.60
N ILE A 178 -32.79 10.16 -7.28
CA ILE A 178 -32.31 11.18 -6.32
C ILE A 178 -31.29 10.54 -5.40
N ILE A 179 -30.07 11.07 -5.38
CA ILE A 179 -29.01 10.66 -4.46
C ILE A 179 -28.90 11.64 -3.29
N GLN A 180 -28.71 11.10 -2.09
CA GLN A 180 -28.49 11.86 -0.87
C GLN A 180 -27.20 11.38 -0.19
N LEU A 181 -26.28 12.30 0.12
CA LEU A 181 -25.12 11.97 0.96
C LEU A 181 -25.53 11.82 2.44
N ILE A 182 -24.96 10.81 3.09
CA ILE A 182 -25.17 10.51 4.52
C ILE A 182 -24.15 11.28 5.36
#